data_AF-A0A840AGC5-F1
#
_entry.id   AF-A0A840AGC5-F1
#
_cell.length_a   1.000
_cell.length_b   1.000
_cell.length_c   1.000
_cell.angle_alpha   90.00
_cell.angle_beta   90.00
_cell.angle_gamma   90.00
#
_symmetry.space_group_name_H-M   'P 1'
#
loop_
_entity.id
_entity.type
_entity.pdbx_description
1 polymer ?
#
loop_
_entity_poly.entity_id
_entity_poly.type
_entity_poly.pdbx_seq_one_letter_code
_entity_poly.pdbx_strand_id
1 'polypeptide(L)' 'MTRRRPAIAPAFCALGVGSAMADQRCNVPLAEWQPRAALQQQVEAQGWLVTRMRTKDGCYRVHGTNDRGER' A
#
# COMPACT_ATOMS: atom_id res chain seq x y z
N MET A 1 -21.29 18.21 60.19
CA MET A 1 -20.18 17.72 59.35
C MET A 1 -20.75 17.18 58.03
N THR A 2 -20.62 17.92 56.93
CA THR A 2 -21.04 17.46 55.59
C THR A 2 -19.82 17.56 54.67
N ARG A 3 -19.26 16.41 54.29
CA ARG A 3 -18.09 16.29 53.41
C ARG A 3 -18.48 16.70 51.98
N ARG A 4 -17.89 17.79 51.48
CA ARG A 4 -17.94 18.14 50.06
C ARG A 4 -17.02 17.19 49.28
N ARG A 5 -17.58 16.33 48.44
CA ARG A 5 -16.81 15.49 47.51
C ARG A 5 -16.42 16.33 46.29
N PRO A 6 -15.14 16.40 45.89
CA PRO A 6 -14.76 17.06 44.65
C PRO A 6 -15.20 16.19 43.47
N ALA A 7 -15.89 16.80 42.51
CA ALA A 7 -16.23 16.16 41.24
C ALA A 7 -14.97 16.11 40.37
N ILE A 8 -14.44 14.91 40.15
CA ILE A 8 -13.34 14.67 39.21
C ILE A 8 -13.97 14.61 37.82
N ALA A 9 -13.79 15.67 37.03
CA ALA A 9 -14.15 15.68 35.62
C ALA A 9 -13.08 14.92 34.80
N PRO A 10 -13.45 13.95 33.96
CA PRO A 10 -12.48 13.25 33.12
C PRO A 10 -12.00 14.20 32.01
N ALA A 11 -10.72 14.56 32.06
CA ALA A 11 -10.06 15.29 30.98
C ALA A 11 -9.90 14.34 29.78
N PHE A 12 -10.75 14.50 28.77
CA PHE A 12 -10.67 13.77 27.50
C PHE A 12 -9.48 14.32 26.70
N CYS A 13 -8.32 13.67 26.82
CA CYS A 13 -7.18 13.97 25.96
C CYS A 13 -7.52 13.52 24.53
N ALA A 14 -7.70 14.48 23.62
CA ALA A 14 -7.77 14.20 22.20
C ALA A 14 -6.43 13.59 21.75
N LEU A 15 -6.40 12.26 21.58
CA LEU A 15 -5.30 11.56 20.95
C LEU A 15 -5.18 12.09 19.52
N GLY A 16 -4.01 12.63 19.19
CA GLY A 16 -3.71 13.19 17.87
C GLY A 16 -4.07 12.19 16.77
N VAL A 17 -4.92 12.63 15.85
CA VAL A 17 -5.22 11.91 14.61
C VAL A 17 -3.93 11.90 13.79
N GLY A 18 -3.25 10.77 13.74
CA GLY A 18 -2.09 10.58 12.86
C GLY A 18 -2.51 10.83 11.41
N SER A 19 -1.73 11.62 10.69
CA SER A 19 -1.92 11.91 9.27
C SER A 19 -1.86 10.60 8.47
N ALA A 20 -2.97 10.21 7.84
CA ALA A 20 -2.95 9.13 6.87
C ALA A 20 -2.18 9.62 5.62
N MET A 21 -0.93 9.17 5.45
CA MET A 21 -0.14 9.44 4.25
C MET A 21 -0.64 8.56 3.11
N ALA A 22 -1.64 9.05 2.37
CA ALA A 22 -2.20 8.38 1.20
C ALA A 22 -1.36 8.60 -0.08
N ASP A 23 -0.07 8.28 -0.03
CA ASP A 23 0.77 8.26 -1.24
C ASP A 23 1.30 6.84 -1.49
N GLN A 24 0.42 5.96 -1.94
CA GLN A 24 0.80 4.65 -2.50
C GLN A 24 0.78 4.70 -4.03
N ARG A 25 1.33 5.76 -4.61
CA ARG A 25 1.46 5.88 -6.07
C ARG A 25 2.94 5.79 -6.40
N CYS A 26 3.30 4.96 -7.37
CA CYS A 26 4.67 4.96 -7.86
C CYS A 26 4.86 6.27 -8.63
N ASN A 27 5.57 7.24 -8.06
CA ASN A 27 5.89 8.49 -8.72
C ASN A 27 7.28 8.40 -9.36
N VAL A 28 7.42 7.51 -10.34
CA VAL A 28 8.69 7.30 -11.06
C VAL A 28 8.60 8.01 -12.41
N PRO A 29 9.54 8.90 -12.75
CA PRO A 29 9.58 9.54 -14.07
C PRO A 29 9.67 8.50 -15.19
N LEU A 30 8.93 8.71 -16.29
CA LEU A 30 8.86 7.75 -17.40
C LEU A 30 10.23 7.35 -17.96
N ALA A 31 11.21 8.26 -17.93
CA ALA A 31 12.58 8.02 -18.38
C ALA A 31 13.31 6.94 -17.56
N GLU A 32 12.88 6.69 -16.33
CA GLU A 32 13.45 5.69 -15.43
C GLU A 32 12.68 4.37 -15.47
N TRP A 33 11.62 4.26 -16.29
CA TRP A 33 10.84 3.05 -16.37
C TRP A 33 11.60 1.95 -17.08
N GLN A 34 11.65 0.78 -16.45
CA GLN A 34 12.14 -0.41 -17.11
C GLN A 34 11.24 -0.81 -18.29
N PRO A 35 11.81 -1.34 -19.37
CA PRO A 35 11.02 -1.93 -20.44
C PRO A 35 10.08 -3.01 -19.90
N ARG A 36 8.86 -3.05 -20.44
CA ARG A 36 7.84 -4.05 -20.07
C ARG A 36 8.38 -5.48 -20.11
N ALA A 37 9.13 -5.82 -21.15
CA ALA A 37 9.73 -7.14 -21.30
C ALA A 37 10.69 -7.49 -20.16
N ALA A 38 11.47 -6.52 -19.65
CA ALA A 38 12.40 -6.76 -18.55
C ALA A 38 11.65 -7.09 -17.26
N LEU A 39 10.55 -6.39 -16.97
CA LEU A 39 9.70 -6.72 -15.82
C LEU A 39 9.02 -8.09 -15.98
N GLN A 40 8.49 -8.38 -17.18
CA GLN A 40 7.86 -9.67 -17.46
C GLN A 40 8.84 -10.84 -17.24
N GLN A 41 10.06 -10.73 -17.78
CA GLN A 41 11.11 -11.74 -17.59
C GLN A 41 11.46 -11.93 -16.11
N GLN A 42 11.56 -10.84 -15.34
CA GLN A 42 11.81 -10.92 -13.90
C GLN A 42 10.71 -11.67 -13.15
N VAL A 43 9.44 -11.41 -13.49
CA VAL A 43 8.29 -12.09 -12.86
C VAL A 43 8.22 -13.56 -13.29
N GLU A 44 8.45 -13.86 -14.57
CA GLU A 44 8.49 -15.24 -15.08
C GLU A 44 9.65 -16.04 -14.48
N ALA A 45 10.80 -15.42 -14.26
CA ALA A 45 11.93 -16.04 -13.55
C ALA A 45 11.61 -16.41 -12.10
N GLN A 46 10.59 -15.79 -11.50
CA GLN A 46 10.08 -16.14 -10.17
C GLN A 46 9.03 -17.27 -10.21
N GLY A 47 8.78 -17.88 -11.38
CA GLY A 47 7.82 -18.98 -11.54
C GLY A 47 6.38 -18.54 -11.77
N TRP A 48 6.15 -17.26 -12.11
CA TRP A 48 4.83 -16.72 -12.39
C TRP A 48 4.58 -16.62 -13.89
N LEU A 49 3.46 -17.17 -14.37
CA LEU A 49 2.99 -16.95 -15.72
C LEU A 49 2.24 -15.61 -15.80
N VAL A 50 2.80 -14.63 -16.52
CA VAL A 50 2.15 -13.32 -16.70
C VAL A 50 1.00 -13.42 -17.70
N THR A 51 -0.23 -13.09 -17.26
CA THR A 51 -1.44 -13.12 -18.11
C THR A 51 -1.87 -11.74 -18.57
N ARG A 52 -1.58 -10.70 -17.78
CA ARG A 52 -1.89 -9.31 -18.12
C ARG A 52 -0.93 -8.38 -17.38
N MET A 53 -0.42 -7.38 -18.08
CA MET A 53 0.36 -6.31 -17.49
C MET A 53 -0.17 -4.95 -17.95
N ARG A 54 -0.40 -4.03 -17.02
CA ARG A 54 -0.96 -2.70 -17.30
C ARG A 54 -0.33 -1.65 -16.42
N THR A 55 -0.34 -0.40 -16.87
CA THR A 55 0.01 0.73 -16.02
C THR A 55 -1.22 1.20 -15.25
N LYS A 56 -1.11 1.41 -13.95
CA LYS A 56 -2.15 2.06 -13.13
C LYS A 56 -1.50 2.86 -12.01
N ASP A 57 -1.95 4.11 -11.84
CA ASP A 57 -1.49 5.01 -10.77
C ASP A 57 0.04 5.18 -10.73
N GLY A 58 0.67 5.24 -11.92
CA GLY A 58 2.13 5.36 -12.06
C GLY A 58 2.92 4.07 -11.84
N CYS A 59 2.26 2.94 -11.57
CA CYS A 59 2.91 1.64 -11.37
C CYS A 59 2.58 0.64 -12.49
N TYR A 60 3.45 -0.34 -12.72
CA TYR A 60 3.06 -1.58 -13.40
C TYR A 60 2.23 -2.46 -12.46
N ARG A 61 1.06 -2.89 -12.92
CA ARG A 61 0.27 -3.97 -12.32
C ARG A 61 0.40 -5.21 -13.20
N VAL A 62 0.94 -6.26 -12.61
CA VAL A 62 1.05 -7.59 -13.22
C VAL A 62 -0.04 -8.48 -12.62
N HIS A 63 -0.74 -9.20 -13.49
CA HIS A 63 -1.62 -10.30 -13.11
C HIS A 63 -0.98 -11.57 -13.64
N GLY A 64 -0.81 -12.56 -12.77
CA GLY A 64 -0.16 -13.80 -13.12
C GLY A 64 -0.84 -15.01 -12.51
N THR A 65 -0.29 -16.18 -12.78
CA THR A 65 -0.63 -17.39 -12.04
C THR A 65 0.63 -18.22 -11.87
N ASN A 66 0.88 -18.77 -10.68
CA ASN A 66 2.02 -19.67 -10.48
C ASN A 66 1.62 -21.15 -10.65
N ASP A 67 2.60 -22.03 -10.52
CA ASP A 67 2.45 -23.49 -10.61
C ASP A 67 1.45 -24.09 -9.60
N ARG A 68 1.28 -23.43 -8.45
CA ARG A 68 0.30 -23.78 -7.42
C ARG A 68 -1.10 -23.24 -7.70
N GLY A 69 -1.28 -22.44 -8.75
CA GLY A 69 -2.56 -21.84 -9.11
C GLY A 69 -2.90 -20.54 -8.38
N GLU A 70 -1.96 -19.95 -7.64
CA GLU A 70 -2.11 -18.64 -6.97
C GLU A 70 -2.15 -17.51 -8.01
N ARG A 71 -2.83 -16.38 -7.75
CA ARG A 71 -3.12 -15.33 -8.76
C ARG A 71 -2.84 -13.90 -8.30
#